data_AF-A0A8T4FP69-F1
#
_entry.id   AF-A0A8T4FP69-F1
#
_cell.length_a   1.000
_cell.length_b   1.000
_cell.length_c   1.000
_cell.angle_alpha   90.00
_cell.angle_beta   90.00
_cell.angle_gamma   90.00
#
_symmetry.space_group_name_H-M   'P 1'
#
loop_
_entity.id
_entity.type
_entity.pdbx_description
1 polymer ?
#
loop_
_entity_poly.entity_id
_entity_poly.type
_entity_poly.pdbx_seq_one_letter_code
_entity_poly.pdbx_strand_id
1 'polypeptide(L)'
;MTWEGRLCKIDENRWEIPMDGSAGMRTNAIIYASEDMIKQVCSDNAPQQAANVACLPGIVGSSMAMPDIHWGYGFPIGGVAAVDGNSGCISPGGIGFDINCGVRLIKTDLTLDDIGDKKDALVDELYRNVPSGLGSKGLTHVGLKELNEILERGSEWAVENGYGWEDDLDATEEHGRMTDADASLVGEKALKRGLPQLGSLGSGNHFLELDVVENVFDDDVAKAYGLKEGTLTVTVHCGSRGCGHQIATDYLQEMERYIKRNSVSLPDRQLACAPLDSKLGDDYYKAMCCGANYAWANRQMITHWARESFEKVLGDSAESMGMKVVYDVAHNIAKKERHDIDRHHEDVLVHRKGATRAFAPGRSEIPLRYRDVGQPVIIPGDMSVGTYVLAGRKGSMEQTFGSSCHGAGRKMSRKEAVRSLAVEDVRRRMSENGIYLRDGSDEGVLEEAPDAYKDVDEVVEVVCRAGLTAKVAKLTPIGVIKGRAPSLPRLPELVAHVMYGLDGLAGLFGA
;
A
#
# COMPACT_ATOMS: atom_id res chain seq x y z
N MET A 1 19.15 11.51 14.06
CA MET A 1 19.04 12.98 14.11
C MET A 1 17.63 13.28 14.56
N THR A 2 17.47 14.13 15.58
CA THR A 2 16.19 14.57 16.13
C THR A 2 15.82 15.93 15.55
N TRP A 3 14.53 16.26 15.49
CA TRP A 3 14.08 17.59 15.07
C TRP A 3 14.32 18.63 16.17
N GLU A 4 14.99 19.73 15.83
CA GLU A 4 15.26 20.87 16.73
C GLU A 4 14.67 22.20 16.22
N GLY A 5 13.96 22.16 15.09
CA GLY A 5 13.38 23.35 14.47
C GLY A 5 12.09 23.83 15.16
N ARG A 6 11.59 24.99 14.72
CA ARG A 6 10.37 25.59 15.27
C ARG A 6 9.15 24.74 14.92
N LEU A 7 8.32 24.46 15.92
CA LEU A 7 7.04 23.77 15.79
C LEU A 7 5.99 24.47 16.66
N CYS A 8 4.92 24.95 16.04
CA CYS A 8 3.86 25.75 16.67
C CYS A 8 2.57 24.92 16.76
N LYS A 9 1.99 24.74 17.94
CA LYS A 9 0.68 24.09 18.09
C LYS A 9 -0.40 24.96 17.45
N ILE A 10 -1.20 24.40 16.54
CA ILE A 10 -2.37 25.06 15.94
C ILE A 10 -3.61 24.76 16.77
N ASP A 11 -3.83 23.46 17.04
CA ASP A 11 -4.90 22.94 17.88
C ASP A 11 -4.49 21.58 18.49
N GLU A 12 -5.45 20.80 18.99
CA GLU A 12 -5.21 19.51 19.64
C GLU A 12 -4.60 18.44 18.74
N ASN A 13 -4.76 18.53 17.42
CA ASN A 13 -4.37 17.50 16.46
C ASN A 13 -3.42 18.01 15.38
N ARG A 14 -3.05 19.29 15.38
CA ARG A 14 -2.26 19.92 14.32
C ARG A 14 -1.14 20.80 14.86
N TRP A 15 0.02 20.67 14.22
CA TRP A 15 1.23 21.45 14.49
C TRP A 15 1.76 22.04 13.19
N GLU A 16 2.25 23.26 13.25
CA GLU A 16 2.79 24.01 12.10
C GLU A 16 4.30 24.18 12.23
N ILE A 17 5.03 23.91 11.14
CA ILE A 17 6.36 24.46 10.90
C ILE A 17 6.16 25.71 10.04
N PRO A 18 6.32 26.92 10.59
CA PRO A 18 6.08 28.15 9.85
C PRO A 18 7.03 28.28 8.66
N MET A 19 6.54 28.88 7.57
CA MET A 19 7.35 29.15 6.39
C MET A 19 8.62 29.94 6.74
N ASP A 20 9.76 29.36 6.38
CA ASP A 20 11.06 30.00 6.42
C ASP A 20 11.61 30.18 5.00
N GLY A 21 11.42 31.38 4.46
CA GLY A 21 11.93 31.73 3.12
C GLY A 21 13.46 31.66 3.01
N SER A 22 14.20 31.76 4.12
CA SER A 22 15.66 31.61 4.12
C SER A 22 16.10 30.15 3.93
N ALA A 23 15.24 29.19 4.33
CA ALA A 23 15.39 27.76 4.06
C ALA A 23 14.82 27.34 2.68
N GLY A 24 14.29 28.29 1.90
CA GLY A 24 13.68 28.05 0.59
C GLY A 24 12.23 27.55 0.65
N MET A 25 11.60 27.56 1.83
CA MET A 25 10.19 27.19 1.96
C MET A 25 9.31 28.20 1.24
N ARG A 26 8.30 27.68 0.54
CA ARG A 26 7.31 28.47 -0.20
C ARG A 26 5.98 28.58 0.54
N THR A 27 5.77 27.68 1.51
CA THR A 27 4.54 27.53 2.30
C THR A 27 4.88 26.96 3.68
N ASN A 28 3.89 26.82 4.55
CA ASN A 28 4.03 26.14 5.85
C ASN A 28 4.06 24.62 5.67
N ALA A 29 4.55 23.91 6.69
CA ALA A 29 4.33 22.47 6.82
C ALA A 29 3.37 22.18 7.99
N ILE A 30 2.40 21.29 7.79
CA ILE A 30 1.40 20.91 8.79
C ILE A 30 1.60 19.44 9.17
N ILE A 31 1.82 19.18 10.45
CA ILE A 31 1.94 17.84 11.02
C ILE A 31 0.67 17.54 11.82
N TYR A 32 -0.04 16.49 11.43
CA TYR A 32 -1.17 15.97 12.18
C TYR A 32 -0.64 15.04 13.27
N ALA A 33 -0.81 15.39 14.54
CA ALA A 33 -0.35 14.61 15.68
C ALA A 33 -1.03 15.08 16.97
N SER A 34 -1.32 14.14 17.88
CA SER A 34 -1.72 14.49 19.25
C SER A 34 -0.54 15.13 20.01
N GLU A 35 -0.82 15.73 21.17
CA GLU A 35 0.23 16.24 22.06
C GLU A 35 1.12 15.12 22.61
N ASP A 36 0.60 13.90 22.75
CA ASP A 36 1.36 12.74 23.21
C ASP A 36 2.28 12.19 22.12
N MET A 37 1.83 12.18 20.86
CA MET A 37 2.62 11.74 19.70
C MET A 37 3.79 12.66 19.37
N ILE A 38 3.69 13.96 19.68
CA ILE A 38 4.63 14.96 19.13
C ILE A 38 6.08 14.70 19.54
N LYS A 39 6.30 14.17 20.76
CA LYS A 39 7.64 13.80 21.24
C LYS A 39 8.24 12.69 20.38
N GLN A 40 7.42 11.71 20.00
CA GLN A 40 7.84 10.62 19.13
C GLN A 40 8.05 11.09 17.70
N VAL A 41 7.19 11.96 17.17
CA VAL A 41 7.35 12.55 15.84
C VAL A 41 8.66 13.32 15.72
N CYS A 42 9.08 14.02 16.78
CA CYS A 42 10.35 14.75 16.81
C CYS A 42 11.58 13.88 17.14
N SER A 43 11.39 12.58 17.40
CA SER A 43 12.49 11.66 17.76
C SER A 43 13.36 11.27 16.56
N ASP A 44 12.85 11.44 15.34
CA ASP A 44 13.63 11.43 14.11
C ASP A 44 13.61 12.80 13.43
N ASN A 45 14.12 12.87 12.20
CA ASN A 45 14.19 14.11 11.44
C ASN A 45 13.11 14.20 10.34
N ALA A 46 12.03 13.41 10.43
CA ALA A 46 10.92 13.46 9.48
C ALA A 46 10.24 14.84 9.40
N PRO A 47 10.13 15.63 10.49
CA PRO A 47 9.65 17.02 10.40
C PRO A 47 10.49 17.90 9.46
N GLN A 48 11.81 17.68 9.38
CA GLN A 48 12.66 18.38 8.41
C GLN A 48 12.30 18.00 6.97
N GLN A 49 11.93 16.74 6.71
CA GLN A 49 11.48 16.34 5.38
C GLN A 49 10.15 17.01 5.03
N ALA A 50 9.22 17.15 5.98
CA ALA A 50 7.98 17.91 5.75
C ALA A 50 8.28 19.39 5.42
N ALA A 51 9.23 20.02 6.13
CA ALA A 51 9.69 21.37 5.83
C ALA A 51 10.37 21.46 4.45
N ASN A 52 11.20 20.49 4.09
CA ASN A 52 11.87 20.45 2.78
C ASN A 52 10.87 20.30 1.63
N VAL A 53 9.80 19.53 1.82
CA VAL A 53 8.70 19.39 0.85
C VAL A 53 7.98 20.73 0.63
N ALA A 54 7.92 21.60 1.64
CA ALA A 54 7.37 22.95 1.49
C ALA A 54 8.18 23.84 0.52
N CYS A 55 9.36 23.40 0.08
CA CYS A 55 10.20 24.10 -0.90
C CYS A 55 9.89 23.73 -2.36
N LEU A 56 9.03 22.74 -2.61
CA LEU A 56 8.78 22.21 -3.96
C LEU A 56 8.25 23.27 -4.93
N PRO A 57 8.79 23.35 -6.16
CA PRO A 57 8.25 24.21 -7.21
C PRO A 57 6.77 23.93 -7.48
N GLY A 58 5.96 24.99 -7.45
CA GLY A 58 4.53 24.90 -7.71
C GLY A 58 3.71 24.23 -6.61
N ILE A 59 4.25 24.02 -5.39
CA ILE A 59 3.46 23.52 -4.27
C ILE A 59 2.25 24.43 -4.01
N VAL A 60 1.10 23.80 -3.77
CA VAL A 60 -0.17 24.46 -3.47
C VAL A 60 -0.64 24.04 -2.08
N GLY A 61 -1.12 24.99 -1.29
CA GLY A 61 -1.41 24.78 0.12
C GLY A 61 -0.15 24.51 0.93
N SER A 62 -0.27 23.82 2.06
CA SER A 62 0.87 23.42 2.89
C SER A 62 1.42 22.05 2.49
N SER A 63 2.70 21.80 2.77
CA SER A 63 3.15 20.40 2.86
C SER A 63 2.52 19.78 4.11
N MET A 64 2.15 18.51 4.05
CA MET A 64 1.47 17.87 5.17
C MET A 64 2.11 16.54 5.52
N ALA A 65 2.02 16.18 6.78
CA ALA A 65 2.39 14.87 7.27
C ALA A 65 1.33 14.33 8.24
N MET A 66 0.91 13.10 8.00
CA MET A 66 -0.07 12.36 8.78
C MET A 66 0.52 11.86 10.12
N PRO A 67 -0.29 11.39 11.08
CA PRO A 67 0.21 11.02 12.42
C PRO A 67 1.19 9.85 12.44
N ASP A 68 1.15 9.03 11.39
CA ASP A 68 2.09 7.95 11.10
C ASP A 68 3.42 8.45 10.49
N ILE A 69 3.68 9.76 10.49
CA ILE A 69 4.91 10.39 9.97
C ILE A 69 6.19 9.73 10.49
N HIS A 70 7.10 9.37 9.59
CA HIS A 70 8.45 8.94 9.95
C HIS A 70 9.43 9.12 8.79
N TRP A 71 10.72 9.00 9.08
CA TRP A 71 11.79 9.26 8.14
C TRP A 71 11.65 8.42 6.85
N GLY A 72 11.63 9.11 5.72
CA GLY A 72 11.57 8.53 4.38
C GLY A 72 12.76 8.93 3.49
N TYR A 73 12.57 8.78 2.18
CA TYR A 73 13.50 9.27 1.15
C TYR A 73 12.96 10.57 0.52
N GLY A 74 13.59 11.70 0.79
CA GLY A 74 13.15 13.02 0.33
C GLY A 74 11.92 13.53 1.06
N PHE A 75 10.76 12.92 0.79
CA PHE A 75 9.53 13.14 1.55
C PHE A 75 9.48 12.22 2.78
N PRO A 76 8.84 12.65 3.88
CA PRO A 76 8.52 11.73 4.96
C PRO A 76 7.52 10.69 4.47
N ILE A 77 7.57 9.49 5.04
CA ILE A 77 6.43 8.55 4.95
C ILE A 77 5.34 9.12 5.86
N GLY A 78 4.07 9.05 5.45
CA GLY A 78 2.99 9.86 6.01
C GLY A 78 2.80 11.19 5.28
N GLY A 79 3.59 11.48 4.24
CA GLY A 79 3.63 12.77 3.56
C GLY A 79 2.55 12.95 2.50
N VAL A 80 1.99 14.16 2.44
CA VAL A 80 1.10 14.62 1.36
C VAL A 80 1.57 16.00 0.89
N ALA A 81 1.63 16.19 -0.43
CA ALA A 81 1.81 17.51 -1.03
C ALA A 81 1.03 17.60 -2.33
N ALA A 82 0.35 18.71 -2.56
CA ALA A 82 -0.22 19.05 -3.85
C ALA A 82 0.69 20.05 -4.56
N VAL A 83 0.85 19.90 -5.87
CA VAL A 83 1.48 20.92 -6.72
C VAL A 83 0.50 21.30 -7.84
N ASP A 84 0.69 22.47 -8.44
CA ASP A 84 -0.07 22.91 -9.61
C ASP A 84 -0.03 21.83 -10.72
N GLY A 85 -1.19 21.46 -11.25
CA GLY A 85 -1.33 20.32 -12.17
C GLY A 85 -0.67 20.53 -13.53
N ASN A 86 -0.32 21.78 -13.87
CA ASN A 86 0.29 22.13 -15.15
C ASN A 86 1.78 22.45 -15.01
N SER A 87 2.12 23.35 -14.08
CA SER A 87 3.43 23.96 -13.88
C SER A 87 4.18 23.44 -12.64
N GLY A 88 3.54 22.59 -11.84
CA GLY A 88 4.14 21.95 -10.67
C GLY A 88 5.21 20.91 -11.04
N CYS A 89 5.76 20.25 -10.03
CA CYS A 89 6.77 19.22 -10.22
C CYS A 89 6.33 17.84 -9.74
N ILE A 90 6.86 16.79 -10.36
CA ILE A 90 6.70 15.41 -9.89
C ILE A 90 8.01 14.89 -9.31
N SER A 91 7.94 14.26 -8.14
CA SER A 91 9.09 13.66 -7.46
C SER A 91 8.84 12.18 -7.13
N PRO A 92 9.70 11.25 -7.57
CA PRO A 92 9.64 9.85 -7.13
C PRO A 92 9.77 9.70 -5.62
N GLY A 93 10.55 10.59 -4.98
CA GLY A 93 10.69 10.63 -3.53
C GLY A 93 9.39 10.95 -2.81
N GLY A 94 8.45 11.67 -3.45
CA GLY A 94 7.12 12.00 -2.92
C GLY A 94 6.03 10.97 -3.17
N ILE A 95 6.31 9.95 -3.97
CA ILE A 95 5.41 8.81 -4.23
C ILE A 95 5.88 7.59 -3.44
N GLY A 96 7.19 7.38 -3.39
CA GLY A 96 7.80 6.19 -2.79
C GLY A 96 8.26 5.19 -3.85
N PHE A 97 9.16 4.29 -3.43
CA PHE A 97 9.72 3.29 -4.33
C PHE A 97 8.71 2.20 -4.68
N ASP A 98 7.93 1.72 -3.71
CA ASP A 98 6.86 0.77 -4.00
C ASP A 98 5.61 1.54 -4.46
N ILE A 99 5.61 1.90 -5.75
CA ILE A 99 4.52 2.59 -6.42
C ILE A 99 3.23 1.78 -6.25
N ASN A 100 2.16 2.43 -5.86
CA ASN A 100 0.87 1.84 -5.53
C ASN A 100 1.01 0.62 -4.59
N CYS A 101 1.95 0.66 -3.64
CA CYS A 101 1.71 -0.05 -2.39
C CYS A 101 0.35 0.42 -1.85
N GLY A 102 -0.48 -0.53 -1.47
CA GLY A 102 -1.88 -0.28 -1.19
C GLY A 102 -2.55 -1.49 -0.55
N VAL A 103 -3.79 -1.28 -0.15
CA VAL A 103 -4.53 -2.23 0.67
C VAL A 103 -5.86 -2.51 -0.01
N ARG A 104 -6.19 -3.81 -0.11
CA ARG A 104 -7.48 -4.29 -0.56
C ARG A 104 -8.15 -5.06 0.57
N LEU A 105 -9.42 -4.76 0.83
CA LEU A 105 -10.24 -5.48 1.79
C LEU A 105 -11.29 -6.29 1.04
N ILE A 106 -11.41 -7.57 1.38
CA ILE A 106 -12.41 -8.50 0.86
C ILE A 106 -13.30 -8.91 2.04
N LYS A 107 -14.60 -8.66 1.95
CA LYS A 107 -15.57 -9.13 2.96
C LYS A 107 -16.06 -10.53 2.60
N THR A 108 -16.53 -11.27 3.58
CA THR A 108 -17.30 -12.51 3.39
C THR A 108 -18.64 -12.40 4.13
N ASP A 109 -19.56 -13.34 3.88
CA ASP A 109 -20.77 -13.51 4.69
C ASP A 109 -20.57 -14.54 5.83
N LEU A 110 -19.35 -15.05 5.98
CA LEU A 110 -18.98 -16.08 6.95
C LEU A 110 -18.63 -15.46 8.31
N THR A 111 -18.84 -16.24 9.36
CA THR A 111 -18.41 -16.00 10.73
C THR A 111 -17.38 -17.04 11.17
N LEU A 112 -16.82 -16.91 12.37
CA LEU A 112 -15.95 -17.95 12.94
C LEU A 112 -16.66 -19.31 13.05
N ASP A 113 -17.95 -19.32 13.36
CA ASP A 113 -18.73 -20.55 13.50
C ASP A 113 -18.86 -21.29 12.15
N ASP A 114 -18.97 -20.55 11.04
CA ASP A 114 -19.11 -21.13 9.70
C ASP A 114 -17.83 -21.85 9.23
N ILE A 115 -16.66 -21.42 9.71
CA ILE A 115 -15.38 -22.07 9.38
C ILE A 115 -14.99 -23.14 10.41
N GLY A 116 -15.58 -23.13 11.61
CA GLY A 116 -15.27 -24.07 12.69
C GLY A 116 -13.76 -24.19 12.97
N ASP A 117 -13.25 -25.42 13.05
CA ASP A 117 -11.83 -25.69 13.32
C ASP A 117 -10.91 -25.49 12.08
N LYS A 118 -11.45 -25.02 10.95
CA LYS A 118 -10.69 -24.91 9.68
C LYS A 118 -9.87 -23.62 9.57
N LYS A 119 -9.83 -22.76 10.59
CA LYS A 119 -9.06 -21.50 10.58
C LYS A 119 -7.62 -21.70 10.10
N ASP A 120 -6.87 -22.59 10.75
CA ASP A 120 -5.45 -22.81 10.43
C ASP A 120 -5.29 -23.42 9.03
N ALA A 121 -6.19 -24.31 8.64
CA ALA A 121 -6.19 -24.91 7.30
C ALA A 121 -6.45 -23.87 6.20
N LEU A 122 -7.30 -22.88 6.48
CA LEU A 122 -7.59 -21.77 5.59
C LEU A 122 -6.36 -20.86 5.41
N VAL A 123 -5.72 -20.47 6.51
CA VAL A 123 -4.48 -19.68 6.49
C VAL A 123 -3.37 -20.44 5.75
N ASP A 124 -3.27 -21.75 5.95
CA ASP A 124 -2.32 -22.61 5.24
C ASP A 124 -2.57 -22.68 3.73
N GLU A 125 -3.83 -22.75 3.32
CA GLU A 125 -4.20 -22.75 1.91
C GLU A 125 -3.98 -21.38 1.26
N LEU A 126 -4.31 -20.30 1.96
CA LEU A 126 -3.95 -18.93 1.55
C LEU A 126 -2.43 -18.80 1.36
N TYR A 127 -1.63 -19.29 2.30
CA TYR A 127 -0.16 -19.24 2.22
C TYR A 127 0.39 -20.08 1.06
N ARG A 128 -0.28 -21.19 0.74
CA ARG A 128 0.09 -22.08 -0.37
C ARG A 128 -0.21 -21.47 -1.75
N ASN A 129 -1.33 -20.75 -1.87
CA ASN A 129 -1.83 -20.21 -3.14
C ASN A 129 -1.43 -18.76 -3.40
N VAL A 130 -0.99 -18.02 -2.37
CA VAL A 130 -0.48 -16.66 -2.53
C VAL A 130 1.03 -16.64 -2.29
N PRO A 131 1.87 -16.61 -3.34
CA PRO A 131 3.31 -16.50 -3.18
C PRO A 131 3.69 -15.25 -2.39
N SER A 132 4.67 -15.37 -1.52
CA SER A 132 5.18 -14.26 -0.70
C SER A 132 6.70 -14.37 -0.53
N GLY A 133 7.37 -13.33 -0.04
CA GLY A 133 8.83 -13.32 0.18
C GLY A 133 9.65 -12.60 -0.90
N LEU A 134 10.93 -12.37 -0.60
CA LEU A 134 11.88 -11.74 -1.53
C LEU A 134 12.19 -12.70 -2.69
N GLY A 135 11.92 -12.25 -3.92
CA GLY A 135 12.19 -13.04 -5.12
C GLY A 135 11.22 -14.19 -5.39
N SER A 136 10.11 -14.28 -4.64
CA SER A 136 9.05 -15.25 -4.92
C SER A 136 8.49 -15.07 -6.32
N LYS A 137 8.28 -16.19 -7.01
CA LYS A 137 7.67 -16.17 -8.34
C LYS A 137 6.15 -16.27 -8.24
N GLY A 138 5.44 -15.53 -9.08
CA GLY A 138 4.02 -15.70 -9.33
C GLY A 138 3.67 -17.13 -9.75
N LEU A 139 2.43 -17.53 -9.50
CA LEU A 139 1.92 -18.83 -9.98
C LEU A 139 1.60 -18.82 -11.49
N THR A 140 1.56 -17.64 -12.12
CA THR A 140 1.16 -17.46 -13.52
C THR A 140 2.36 -17.43 -14.46
N HIS A 141 2.20 -18.06 -15.61
CA HIS A 141 3.14 -17.93 -16.73
C HIS A 141 2.70 -16.77 -17.63
N VAL A 142 3.07 -15.55 -17.22
CA VAL A 142 2.95 -14.36 -18.06
C VAL A 142 4.23 -14.16 -18.87
N GLY A 143 4.08 -13.84 -20.16
CA GLY A 143 5.18 -13.41 -21.01
C GLY A 143 5.37 -11.89 -20.95
N LEU A 144 6.38 -11.41 -21.69
CA LEU A 144 6.66 -9.97 -21.77
C LEU A 144 5.52 -9.19 -22.42
N LYS A 145 4.81 -9.82 -23.37
CA LYS A 145 3.66 -9.21 -24.06
C LYS A 145 2.53 -8.95 -23.07
N GLU A 146 2.14 -9.96 -22.30
CA GLU A 146 1.10 -9.87 -21.29
C GLU A 146 1.50 -8.87 -20.19
N LEU A 147 2.78 -8.84 -19.80
CA LEU A 147 3.25 -7.83 -18.85
C LEU A 147 3.07 -6.40 -19.34
N ASN A 148 3.33 -6.11 -20.62
CA ASN A 148 3.08 -4.78 -21.17
C ASN A 148 1.59 -4.43 -21.17
N GLU A 149 0.72 -5.37 -21.52
CA GLU A 149 -0.74 -5.18 -21.42
C GLU A 149 -1.16 -4.90 -19.97
N ILE A 150 -0.60 -5.62 -18.99
CA ILE A 150 -0.85 -5.38 -17.56
C ILE A 150 -0.40 -3.99 -17.13
N LEU A 151 0.77 -3.52 -17.60
CA LEU A 151 1.26 -2.19 -17.30
C LEU A 151 0.32 -1.09 -17.82
N GLU A 152 -0.44 -1.33 -18.88
CA GLU A 152 -1.38 -0.35 -19.45
C GLU A 152 -2.82 -0.51 -18.95
N ARG A 153 -3.19 -1.72 -18.53
CA ARG A 153 -4.59 -2.09 -18.27
C ARG A 153 -4.88 -2.49 -16.81
N GLY A 154 -3.86 -2.78 -16.02
CA GLY A 154 -4.01 -3.06 -14.59
C GLY A 154 -5.01 -4.17 -14.27
N SER A 155 -5.92 -3.93 -13.31
CA SER A 155 -6.93 -4.92 -12.91
C SER A 155 -7.88 -5.32 -14.05
N GLU A 156 -8.11 -4.44 -15.03
CA GLU A 156 -8.96 -4.72 -16.19
C GLU A 156 -8.42 -5.95 -16.95
N TRP A 157 -7.11 -6.00 -17.21
CA TRP A 157 -6.47 -7.16 -17.84
C TRP A 157 -6.63 -8.42 -16.99
N ALA A 158 -6.46 -8.30 -15.67
CA ALA A 158 -6.55 -9.44 -14.77
C ALA A 158 -7.97 -10.05 -14.80
N VAL A 159 -9.02 -9.23 -14.71
CA VAL A 159 -10.42 -9.68 -14.78
C VAL A 159 -10.73 -10.34 -16.13
N GLU A 160 -10.34 -9.72 -17.25
CA GLU A 160 -10.54 -10.30 -18.58
C GLU A 160 -9.84 -11.65 -18.81
N ASN A 161 -8.75 -11.89 -18.06
CA ASN A 161 -7.99 -13.15 -18.09
C ASN A 161 -8.42 -14.13 -16.98
N GLY A 162 -9.58 -13.90 -16.35
CA GLY A 162 -10.19 -14.83 -15.39
C GLY A 162 -9.79 -14.63 -13.93
N TYR A 163 -9.00 -13.59 -13.62
CA TYR A 163 -8.59 -13.28 -12.25
C TYR A 163 -9.58 -12.33 -11.57
N GLY A 164 -10.65 -12.90 -11.02
CA GLY A 164 -11.68 -12.19 -10.26
C GLY A 164 -12.87 -11.78 -11.10
N TRP A 165 -13.61 -10.74 -10.68
CA TRP A 165 -14.93 -10.42 -11.22
C TRP A 165 -15.02 -8.95 -11.64
N GLU A 166 -15.93 -8.62 -12.56
CA GLU A 166 -16.15 -7.24 -13.02
C GLU A 166 -16.48 -6.28 -11.86
N ASP A 167 -17.26 -6.73 -10.86
CA ASP A 167 -17.62 -5.93 -9.69
C ASP A 167 -16.40 -5.49 -8.85
N ASP A 168 -15.26 -6.20 -8.96
CA ASP A 168 -14.03 -5.86 -8.24
C ASP A 168 -13.42 -4.55 -8.79
N LEU A 169 -13.62 -4.25 -10.08
CA LEU A 169 -13.10 -3.04 -10.72
C LEU A 169 -13.79 -1.81 -10.14
N ASP A 170 -15.11 -1.84 -9.97
CA ASP A 170 -15.87 -0.74 -9.38
C ASP A 170 -15.51 -0.47 -7.91
N ALA A 171 -15.05 -1.49 -7.19
CA ALA A 171 -14.56 -1.35 -5.81
C ALA A 171 -13.05 -1.02 -5.74
N THR A 172 -12.39 -0.75 -6.87
CA THR A 172 -10.96 -0.42 -6.89
C THR A 172 -10.78 1.06 -7.22
N GLU A 173 -9.90 1.74 -6.48
CA GLU A 173 -9.49 3.11 -6.81
C GLU A 173 -8.99 3.20 -8.27
N GLU A 174 -9.40 4.24 -9.01
CA GLU A 174 -9.19 4.38 -10.46
C GLU A 174 -9.73 3.22 -11.30
N HIS A 175 -10.73 2.47 -10.80
CA HIS A 175 -11.18 1.22 -11.40
C HIS A 175 -10.05 0.19 -11.63
N GLY A 176 -8.95 0.32 -10.86
CA GLY A 176 -7.75 -0.51 -10.99
C GLY A 176 -6.89 -0.20 -12.22
N ARG A 177 -7.08 0.97 -12.85
CA ARG A 177 -6.35 1.37 -14.05
C ARG A 177 -6.21 2.90 -14.18
N MET A 178 -4.98 3.38 -14.13
CA MET A 178 -4.62 4.72 -14.61
C MET A 178 -4.37 4.69 -16.12
N THR A 179 -5.18 5.44 -16.88
CA THR A 179 -5.19 5.42 -18.35
C THR A 179 -4.03 6.13 -19.01
N ASP A 180 -3.29 6.97 -18.26
CA ASP A 180 -2.09 7.67 -18.76
C ASP A 180 -0.87 6.74 -18.88
N ALA A 181 -0.98 5.47 -18.45
CA ALA A 181 0.11 4.51 -18.50
C ALA A 181 0.64 4.28 -19.92
N ASP A 182 1.97 4.22 -20.07
CA ASP A 182 2.67 3.94 -21.32
C ASP A 182 3.82 2.96 -21.02
N ALA A 183 3.65 1.69 -21.42
CA ALA A 183 4.61 0.65 -21.13
C ALA A 183 5.96 0.84 -21.84
N SER A 184 6.02 1.65 -22.91
CA SER A 184 7.27 1.92 -23.64
C SER A 184 8.26 2.75 -22.81
N LEU A 185 7.79 3.43 -21.77
CA LEU A 185 8.57 4.25 -20.85
C LEU A 185 9.11 3.47 -19.64
N VAL A 186 8.80 2.16 -19.56
CA VAL A 186 9.27 1.27 -18.50
C VAL A 186 10.55 0.57 -18.92
N GLY A 187 11.63 0.80 -18.18
CA GLY A 187 12.96 0.24 -18.49
C GLY A 187 13.01 -1.29 -18.41
N GLU A 188 13.85 -1.90 -19.26
CA GLU A 188 14.01 -3.37 -19.34
C GLU A 188 14.31 -4.03 -17.99
N LYS A 189 15.06 -3.34 -17.11
CA LYS A 189 15.36 -3.83 -15.76
C LYS A 189 14.10 -3.92 -14.89
N ALA A 190 13.17 -2.98 -15.02
CA ALA A 190 11.90 -3.01 -14.30
C ALA A 190 11.03 -4.16 -14.79
N LEU A 191 10.98 -4.40 -16.11
CA LEU A 191 10.28 -5.54 -16.72
C LEU A 191 10.86 -6.88 -16.23
N LYS A 192 12.19 -7.04 -16.27
CA LYS A 192 12.88 -8.25 -15.78
C LYS A 192 12.64 -8.54 -14.30
N ARG A 193 12.50 -7.50 -13.47
CA ARG A 193 12.19 -7.63 -12.04
C ARG A 193 10.71 -7.91 -11.79
N GLY A 194 9.82 -7.26 -12.53
CA GLY A 194 8.37 -7.38 -12.39
C GLY A 194 7.81 -8.70 -12.91
N LEU A 195 8.28 -9.17 -14.06
CA LEU A 195 7.77 -10.37 -14.72
C LEU A 195 7.67 -11.60 -13.79
N PRO A 196 8.73 -12.00 -13.06
CA PRO A 196 8.62 -13.16 -12.18
C PRO A 196 7.76 -12.89 -10.94
N GLN A 197 7.55 -11.64 -10.51
CA GLN A 197 6.96 -11.32 -9.20
C GLN A 197 5.44 -11.04 -9.24
N LEU A 198 4.83 -11.02 -10.42
CA LEU A 198 3.41 -10.74 -10.58
C LEU A 198 2.59 -11.81 -9.85
N GLY A 199 1.57 -11.42 -9.12
CA GLY A 199 0.79 -12.32 -8.30
C GLY A 199 1.55 -12.80 -7.05
N SER A 200 2.22 -11.89 -6.34
CA SER A 200 2.87 -12.19 -5.08
C SER A 200 2.74 -11.04 -4.07
N LEU A 201 2.73 -11.37 -2.77
CA LEU A 201 2.73 -10.37 -1.70
C LEU A 201 4.07 -9.65 -1.63
N GLY A 202 5.15 -10.40 -1.52
CA GLY A 202 6.47 -9.88 -1.22
C GLY A 202 6.89 -9.93 0.24
N SER A 203 7.70 -8.94 0.63
CA SER A 203 8.39 -8.84 1.91
C SER A 203 8.17 -7.48 2.55
N GLY A 204 8.73 -7.26 3.75
CA GLY A 204 8.54 -6.03 4.51
C GLY A 204 7.15 -5.98 5.13
N ASN A 205 6.50 -4.82 5.07
CA ASN A 205 5.18 -4.62 5.66
C ASN A 205 4.05 -5.27 4.87
N HIS A 206 4.32 -5.95 3.76
CA HIS A 206 3.29 -6.67 3.01
C HIS A 206 2.79 -7.90 3.75
N PHE A 207 1.49 -8.17 3.64
CA PHE A 207 0.83 -9.30 4.28
C PHE A 207 -0.49 -9.67 3.60
N LEU A 208 -0.96 -10.87 3.92
CA LEU A 208 -2.37 -11.25 3.78
C LEU A 208 -2.87 -11.63 5.17
N GLU A 209 -4.01 -11.09 5.57
CA GLU A 209 -4.59 -11.25 6.90
C GLU A 209 -6.00 -11.81 6.79
N LEU A 210 -6.31 -12.81 7.61
CA LEU A 210 -7.66 -13.28 7.86
C LEU A 210 -8.12 -12.64 9.15
N ASP A 211 -9.18 -11.87 9.06
CA ASP A 211 -9.66 -10.96 10.09
C ASP A 211 -11.09 -11.29 10.49
N VAL A 212 -11.47 -10.85 11.69
CA VAL A 212 -12.87 -10.75 12.14
C VAL A 212 -13.21 -9.27 12.28
N VAL A 213 -14.39 -8.86 11.82
CA VAL A 213 -14.96 -7.54 12.16
C VAL A 213 -15.31 -7.54 13.65
N GLU A 214 -14.43 -7.00 14.49
CA GLU A 214 -14.60 -6.98 15.95
C GLU A 214 -15.62 -5.93 16.38
N ASN A 215 -15.51 -4.71 15.83
CA ASN A 215 -16.37 -3.60 16.19
C ASN A 215 -16.86 -2.84 14.95
N VAL A 216 -18.12 -2.42 14.98
CA VAL A 216 -18.69 -1.43 14.07
C VAL A 216 -18.97 -0.15 14.86
N PHE A 217 -18.49 0.99 14.33
CA PHE A 217 -18.62 2.31 14.95
C PHE A 217 -19.71 3.18 14.28
N ASP A 218 -20.05 2.88 13.03
CA ASP A 218 -21.05 3.57 12.23
C ASP A 218 -21.84 2.53 11.42
N ASP A 219 -23.00 2.14 11.94
CA ASP A 219 -23.83 1.06 11.38
C ASP A 219 -24.28 1.33 9.94
N ASP A 220 -24.65 2.58 9.64
CA ASP A 220 -25.17 2.97 8.33
C ASP A 220 -24.05 2.89 7.27
N VAL A 221 -22.87 3.40 7.62
CA VAL A 221 -21.70 3.35 6.72
C VAL A 221 -21.16 1.92 6.61
N ALA A 222 -21.08 1.16 7.71
CA ALA A 222 -20.64 -0.23 7.69
C ALA A 222 -21.56 -1.09 6.81
N LYS A 223 -22.88 -0.90 6.91
CA LYS A 223 -23.85 -1.56 6.04
C LYS A 223 -23.64 -1.19 4.57
N ALA A 224 -23.38 0.07 4.25
CA ALA A 224 -23.05 0.49 2.89
C ALA A 224 -21.78 -0.19 2.37
N TYR A 225 -20.77 -0.36 3.24
CA TYR A 225 -19.51 -1.06 2.93
C TYR A 225 -19.64 -2.59 2.95
N GLY A 226 -20.79 -3.14 3.34
CA GLY A 226 -20.99 -4.59 3.45
C GLY A 226 -20.24 -5.23 4.62
N LEU A 227 -19.95 -4.46 5.68
CA LEU A 227 -19.29 -4.91 6.89
C LEU A 227 -20.30 -5.14 8.01
N LYS A 228 -20.10 -6.21 8.77
CA LYS A 228 -20.95 -6.60 9.89
C LYS A 228 -20.11 -7.24 10.99
N GLU A 229 -20.35 -6.88 12.24
CA GLU A 229 -19.67 -7.49 13.38
C GLU A 229 -19.76 -9.02 13.36
N GLY A 230 -18.66 -9.67 13.70
CA GLY A 230 -18.51 -11.13 13.74
C GLY A 230 -18.25 -11.80 12.39
N THR A 231 -18.33 -11.06 11.27
CA THR A 231 -18.00 -11.62 9.94
C THR A 231 -16.50 -11.64 9.66
N LEU A 232 -16.08 -12.56 8.80
CA LEU A 232 -14.70 -12.71 8.37
C LEU A 232 -14.38 -11.81 7.19
N THR A 233 -13.17 -11.26 7.19
CA THR A 233 -12.63 -10.49 6.08
C THR A 233 -11.22 -10.96 5.73
N VAL A 234 -10.76 -10.64 4.52
CA VAL A 234 -9.39 -10.85 4.07
C VAL A 234 -8.78 -9.53 3.67
N THR A 235 -7.69 -9.15 4.31
CA THR A 235 -6.94 -7.93 4.00
C THR A 235 -5.69 -8.29 3.21
N VAL A 236 -5.50 -7.68 2.04
CA VAL A 236 -4.33 -7.85 1.18
C VAL A 236 -3.56 -6.55 1.12
N HIS A 237 -2.34 -6.56 1.66
CA HIS A 237 -1.42 -5.42 1.60
C HIS A 237 -0.19 -5.78 0.76
N CYS A 238 -0.11 -5.21 -0.45
CA CYS A 238 1.06 -5.31 -1.31
C CYS A 238 1.10 -4.18 -2.34
N GLY A 239 2.14 -4.15 -3.17
CA GLY A 239 2.35 -3.11 -4.17
C GLY A 239 2.88 -3.62 -5.51
N SER A 240 3.59 -2.73 -6.20
CA SER A 240 4.18 -2.93 -7.53
C SER A 240 5.42 -3.83 -7.57
N ARG A 241 5.79 -4.37 -6.40
CA ARG A 241 6.92 -5.30 -6.24
C ARG A 241 8.22 -4.67 -6.76
N GLY A 242 9.11 -5.48 -7.34
CA GLY A 242 10.34 -5.02 -7.94
C GLY A 242 10.14 -4.16 -9.20
N CYS A 243 8.94 -4.16 -9.80
CA CYS A 243 8.65 -3.38 -11.00
C CYS A 243 8.63 -1.88 -10.68
N GLY A 244 7.68 -1.43 -9.84
CA GLY A 244 7.58 -0.01 -9.49
C GLY A 244 8.79 0.50 -8.69
N HIS A 245 9.42 -0.34 -7.86
CA HIS A 245 10.70 0.01 -7.25
C HIS A 245 11.74 0.38 -8.30
N GLN A 246 11.86 -0.39 -9.37
CA GLN A 246 12.84 -0.11 -10.40
C GLN A 246 12.46 1.13 -11.22
N ILE A 247 11.17 1.32 -11.55
CA ILE A 247 10.67 2.54 -12.20
C ILE A 247 11.05 3.77 -11.37
N ALA A 248 10.73 3.79 -10.07
CA ALA A 248 11.09 4.90 -9.19
C ALA A 248 12.61 5.12 -9.13
N THR A 249 13.40 4.04 -9.08
CA THR A 249 14.87 4.13 -9.08
C THR A 249 15.42 4.75 -10.35
N ASP A 250 14.92 4.32 -11.52
CA ASP A 250 15.42 4.75 -12.82
C ASP A 250 15.15 6.25 -13.03
N TYR A 251 13.92 6.69 -12.79
CA TYR A 251 13.54 8.10 -12.94
C TYR A 251 14.16 9.01 -11.88
N LEU A 252 14.35 8.53 -10.65
CA LEU A 252 15.07 9.29 -9.63
C LEU A 252 16.51 9.61 -10.07
N GLN A 253 17.22 8.64 -10.68
CA GLN A 253 18.57 8.87 -11.20
C GLN A 253 18.58 9.88 -12.35
N GLU A 254 17.60 9.83 -13.25
CA GLU A 254 17.48 10.83 -14.32
C GLU A 254 17.17 12.23 -13.76
N MET A 255 16.31 12.33 -12.75
CA MET A 255 15.98 13.60 -12.10
C MET A 255 17.17 14.17 -11.31
N GLU A 256 17.95 13.34 -10.61
CA GLU A 256 19.21 13.78 -9.96
C GLU A 256 20.18 14.39 -10.99
N ARG A 257 20.29 13.77 -12.19
CA ARG A 257 21.11 14.32 -13.29
C ARG A 257 20.51 15.60 -13.85
N TYR A 258 19.20 15.68 -14.02
CA TYR A 258 18.50 16.88 -14.47
C TYR A 258 18.77 18.06 -13.53
N ILE A 259 18.62 17.85 -12.22
CA ILE A 259 18.90 18.87 -11.19
C ILE A 259 20.33 19.36 -11.26
N LYS A 260 21.30 18.43 -11.36
CA LYS A 260 22.71 18.79 -11.49
C LYS A 260 23.01 19.58 -12.77
N ARG A 261 22.44 19.18 -13.92
CA ARG A 261 22.64 19.85 -15.22
C ARG A 261 22.05 21.25 -15.24
N ASN A 262 20.91 21.45 -14.60
CA ASN A 262 20.19 22.72 -14.57
C ASN A 262 20.51 23.58 -13.35
N SER A 263 21.41 23.13 -12.47
CA SER A 263 21.80 23.84 -11.24
C SER A 263 20.59 24.22 -10.37
N VAL A 264 19.59 23.32 -10.31
CA VAL A 264 18.41 23.49 -9.45
C VAL A 264 18.86 23.32 -7.99
N SER A 265 18.62 24.34 -7.17
CA SER A 265 18.89 24.25 -5.73
C SER A 265 17.73 23.53 -5.04
N LEU A 266 18.04 22.45 -4.33
CA LEU A 266 17.10 21.72 -3.48
C LEU A 266 17.65 21.68 -2.05
N PRO A 267 16.77 21.76 -1.02
CA PRO A 267 17.21 21.65 0.37
C PRO A 267 17.73 20.24 0.69
N ASP A 268 17.33 19.22 -0.08
CA ASP A 268 17.83 17.86 0.00
C ASP A 268 17.92 17.24 -1.40
N ARG A 269 19.00 16.51 -1.69
CA ARG A 269 19.18 15.80 -2.97
C ARG A 269 18.08 14.75 -3.21
N GLN A 270 17.56 14.17 -2.13
CA GLN A 270 16.51 13.14 -2.19
C GLN A 270 15.14 13.70 -2.62
N LEU A 271 14.97 15.03 -2.65
CA LEU A 271 13.79 15.69 -3.21
C LEU A 271 13.86 15.86 -4.73
N ALA A 272 14.67 15.06 -5.41
CA ALA A 272 14.81 15.17 -6.85
C ALA A 272 13.45 15.10 -7.56
N CYS A 273 13.19 16.06 -8.44
CA CYS A 273 11.93 16.28 -9.13
C CYS A 273 12.17 16.84 -10.54
N ALA A 274 11.15 16.75 -11.39
CA ALA A 274 11.10 17.40 -12.70
C ALA A 274 9.79 18.18 -12.86
N PRO A 275 9.78 19.30 -13.61
CA PRO A 275 8.53 19.98 -13.99
C PRO A 275 7.58 19.02 -14.72
N LEU A 276 6.28 19.12 -14.43
CA LEU A 276 5.26 18.24 -15.01
C LEU A 276 5.13 18.41 -16.53
N ASP A 277 5.29 19.63 -17.02
CA ASP A 277 5.29 19.99 -18.44
C ASP A 277 6.59 19.62 -19.18
N SER A 278 7.60 19.15 -18.46
CA SER A 278 8.83 18.66 -19.06
C SER A 278 8.67 17.21 -19.52
N LYS A 279 9.39 16.83 -20.59
CA LYS A 279 9.42 15.44 -21.06
C LYS A 279 9.75 14.45 -19.93
N LEU A 280 10.70 14.78 -19.07
CA LEU A 280 11.10 13.91 -17.95
C LEU A 280 10.00 13.75 -16.89
N GLY A 281 9.24 14.82 -16.62
CA GLY A 281 8.10 14.78 -15.69
C GLY A 281 6.93 13.98 -16.24
N ASP A 282 6.54 14.24 -17.49
CA ASP A 282 5.49 13.49 -18.19
C ASP A 282 5.87 12.01 -18.33
N ASP A 283 7.10 11.70 -18.77
CA ASP A 283 7.58 10.33 -18.90
C ASP A 283 7.49 9.58 -17.56
N TYR A 284 7.93 10.21 -16.46
CA TYR A 284 7.85 9.58 -15.14
C TYR A 284 6.41 9.38 -14.70
N TYR A 285 5.53 10.35 -14.90
CA TYR A 285 4.13 10.23 -14.53
C TYR A 285 3.46 9.04 -15.24
N LYS A 286 3.69 8.88 -16.55
CA LYS A 286 3.18 7.74 -17.32
C LYS A 286 3.78 6.40 -16.89
N ALA A 287 5.10 6.36 -16.63
CA ALA A 287 5.75 5.15 -16.11
C ALA A 287 5.28 4.81 -14.67
N MET A 288 4.99 5.81 -13.85
CA MET A 288 4.40 5.62 -12.52
C MET A 288 2.99 5.03 -12.63
N CYS A 289 2.17 5.51 -13.58
CA CYS A 289 0.87 4.91 -13.89
C CYS A 289 1.02 3.42 -14.26
N CYS A 290 2.06 3.03 -15.00
CA CYS A 290 2.37 1.62 -15.25
C CYS A 290 2.66 0.84 -13.97
N GLY A 291 3.49 1.41 -13.07
CA GLY A 291 3.74 0.82 -11.76
C GLY A 291 2.46 0.66 -10.93
N ALA A 292 1.55 1.62 -11.02
CA ALA A 292 0.25 1.57 -10.35
C ALA A 292 -0.65 0.46 -10.91
N ASN A 293 -0.77 0.38 -12.23
CA ASN A 293 -1.54 -0.66 -12.93
C ASN A 293 -1.02 -2.07 -12.60
N TYR A 294 0.31 -2.27 -12.60
CA TYR A 294 0.90 -3.53 -12.17
C TYR A 294 0.48 -3.92 -10.75
N ALA A 295 0.48 -2.99 -9.81
CA ALA A 295 0.14 -3.27 -8.41
C ALA A 295 -1.35 -3.64 -8.25
N TRP A 296 -2.25 -2.96 -8.97
CA TRP A 296 -3.67 -3.31 -8.99
C TRP A 296 -3.92 -4.69 -9.62
N ALA A 297 -3.27 -5.01 -10.74
CA ALA A 297 -3.32 -6.35 -11.31
C ALA A 297 -2.80 -7.41 -10.31
N ASN A 298 -1.71 -7.10 -9.61
CA ASN A 298 -1.15 -7.98 -8.57
C ASN A 298 -2.17 -8.25 -7.45
N ARG A 299 -2.82 -7.22 -6.88
CA ARG A 299 -3.87 -7.38 -5.85
C ARG A 299 -5.11 -8.09 -6.38
N GLN A 300 -5.48 -7.86 -7.65
CA GLN A 300 -6.59 -8.54 -8.31
C GLN A 300 -6.34 -10.05 -8.45
N MET A 301 -5.14 -10.46 -8.85
CA MET A 301 -4.76 -11.87 -8.92
C MET A 301 -4.70 -12.52 -7.53
N ILE A 302 -4.18 -11.81 -6.52
CA ILE A 302 -4.19 -12.29 -5.13
C ILE A 302 -5.62 -12.46 -4.60
N THR A 303 -6.54 -11.55 -4.96
CA THR A 303 -7.96 -11.65 -4.62
C THR A 303 -8.56 -12.94 -5.18
N HIS A 304 -8.26 -13.27 -6.44
CA HIS A 304 -8.71 -14.50 -7.08
C HIS A 304 -8.20 -15.74 -6.34
N TRP A 305 -6.92 -15.81 -5.97
CA TRP A 305 -6.40 -16.96 -5.23
C TRP A 305 -6.87 -17.03 -3.79
N ALA A 306 -7.16 -15.88 -3.15
CA ALA A 306 -7.80 -15.87 -1.85
C ALA A 306 -9.17 -16.53 -1.92
N ARG A 307 -9.96 -16.22 -2.95
CA ARG A 307 -11.25 -16.89 -3.23
C ARG A 307 -11.06 -18.39 -3.44
N GLU A 308 -10.16 -18.83 -4.33
CA GLU A 308 -9.90 -20.26 -4.56
C GLU A 308 -9.48 -21.01 -3.28
N SER A 309 -8.71 -20.35 -2.39
CA SER A 309 -8.31 -20.94 -1.10
C SER A 309 -9.52 -21.19 -0.19
N PHE A 310 -10.47 -20.25 -0.13
CA PHE A 310 -11.71 -20.45 0.61
C PHE A 310 -12.55 -21.56 -0.01
N GLU A 311 -12.72 -21.54 -1.33
CA GLU A 311 -13.50 -22.55 -2.06
C GLU A 311 -12.99 -23.97 -1.80
N LYS A 312 -11.67 -24.15 -1.84
CA LYS A 312 -11.03 -25.43 -1.61
C LYS A 312 -11.18 -25.95 -0.17
N VAL A 313 -11.12 -25.07 0.82
CA VAL A 313 -11.15 -25.47 2.24
C VAL A 313 -12.59 -25.65 2.75
N LEU A 314 -13.50 -24.80 2.27
CA LEU A 314 -14.88 -24.77 2.74
C LEU A 314 -15.82 -25.58 1.86
N GLY A 315 -15.48 -25.81 0.59
CA GLY A 315 -16.25 -26.65 -0.34
C GLY A 315 -17.48 -25.96 -0.92
N ASP A 316 -17.52 -24.63 -0.88
CA ASP A 316 -18.59 -23.79 -1.44
C ASP A 316 -17.96 -22.72 -2.35
N SER A 317 -18.75 -22.06 -3.21
CA SER A 317 -18.20 -21.04 -4.12
C SER A 317 -17.90 -19.73 -3.40
N ALA A 318 -16.90 -18.99 -3.87
CA ALA A 318 -16.57 -17.68 -3.30
C ALA A 318 -17.74 -16.69 -3.43
N GLU A 319 -18.58 -16.87 -4.46
CA GLU A 319 -19.79 -16.07 -4.67
C GLU A 319 -20.86 -16.35 -3.61
N SER A 320 -21.13 -17.62 -3.26
CA SER A 320 -22.11 -17.98 -2.21
C SER A 320 -21.63 -17.59 -0.81
N MET A 321 -20.32 -17.64 -0.58
CA MET A 321 -19.67 -17.12 0.64
C MET A 321 -19.59 -15.59 0.68
N GLY A 322 -20.10 -14.91 -0.35
CA GLY A 322 -20.20 -13.46 -0.39
C GLY A 322 -18.86 -12.73 -0.45
N MET A 323 -17.82 -13.36 -1.01
CA MET A 323 -16.44 -12.85 -1.04
C MET A 323 -16.25 -11.66 -1.98
N LYS A 324 -16.68 -10.47 -1.56
CA LYS A 324 -16.67 -9.24 -2.37
C LYS A 324 -15.58 -8.28 -1.93
N VAL A 325 -14.95 -7.59 -2.89
CA VAL A 325 -14.04 -6.48 -2.57
C VAL A 325 -14.86 -5.33 -1.97
N VAL A 326 -14.50 -4.92 -0.76
CA VAL A 326 -15.05 -3.73 -0.11
C VAL A 326 -14.44 -2.51 -0.79
N TYR A 327 -13.12 -2.40 -0.75
CA TYR A 327 -12.38 -1.37 -1.47
C TYR A 327 -10.91 -1.76 -1.67
N ASP A 328 -10.26 -1.17 -2.66
CA ASP A 328 -8.82 -1.21 -2.89
C ASP A 328 -8.28 0.21 -3.06
N VAL A 329 -7.32 0.58 -2.20
CA VAL A 329 -6.81 1.95 -2.13
C VAL A 329 -5.27 1.99 -2.12
N ALA A 330 -4.71 2.93 -2.87
CA ALA A 330 -3.27 3.17 -2.91
C ALA A 330 -2.83 4.09 -1.76
N HIS A 331 -1.61 3.88 -1.24
CA HIS A 331 -0.98 4.82 -0.31
C HIS A 331 0.41 5.34 -0.71
N ASN A 332 0.93 4.92 -1.87
CA ASN A 332 2.14 5.43 -2.48
C ASN A 332 1.86 5.80 -3.95
N ILE A 333 1.36 6.99 -4.22
CA ILE A 333 0.88 7.35 -5.56
C ILE A 333 0.87 8.87 -5.76
N ALA A 334 0.95 9.31 -7.02
CA ALA A 334 0.62 10.68 -7.38
C ALA A 334 -0.58 10.69 -8.31
N LYS A 335 -1.58 11.53 -8.04
CA LYS A 335 -2.80 11.60 -8.86
C LYS A 335 -3.11 13.03 -9.28
N LYS A 336 -3.52 13.20 -10.53
CA LYS A 336 -4.11 14.45 -11.02
C LYS A 336 -5.53 14.53 -10.45
N GLU A 337 -5.80 15.53 -9.65
CA GLU A 337 -7.07 15.68 -8.93
C GLU A 337 -7.54 17.13 -8.98
N ARG A 338 -8.86 17.31 -8.91
CA ARG A 338 -9.48 18.63 -8.81
C ARG A 338 -9.89 18.90 -7.37
N HIS A 339 -9.46 20.04 -6.83
CA HIS A 339 -9.73 20.47 -5.45
C HIS A 339 -10.18 21.93 -5.40
N ASP A 340 -10.89 22.29 -4.34
CA ASP A 340 -11.30 23.66 -4.07
C ASP A 340 -10.28 24.33 -3.15
N ILE A 341 -9.52 25.28 -3.66
CA ILE A 341 -8.44 25.97 -2.97
C ILE A 341 -8.77 27.46 -2.97
N ASP A 342 -8.88 28.07 -1.79
CA ASP A 342 -9.30 29.48 -1.65
C ASP A 342 -10.59 29.83 -2.43
N ARG A 343 -11.52 28.87 -2.52
CA ARG A 343 -12.80 28.94 -3.26
C ARG A 343 -12.66 28.95 -4.79
N HIS A 344 -11.49 28.60 -5.31
CA HIS A 344 -11.24 28.37 -6.73
C HIS A 344 -11.03 26.88 -6.99
N HIS A 345 -11.56 26.41 -8.12
CA HIS A 345 -11.28 25.05 -8.59
C HIS A 345 -9.88 25.02 -9.18
N GLU A 346 -9.01 24.19 -8.61
CA GLU A 346 -7.63 24.02 -9.07
C GLU A 346 -7.39 22.56 -9.45
N ASP A 347 -6.75 22.36 -10.60
CA ASP A 347 -6.22 21.06 -11.01
C ASP A 347 -4.82 20.92 -10.42
N VAL A 348 -4.61 19.89 -9.60
CA VAL A 348 -3.36 19.66 -8.89
C VAL A 348 -2.86 18.23 -9.11
N LEU A 349 -1.55 18.03 -8.99
CA LEU A 349 -0.98 16.70 -8.80
C LEU A 349 -0.73 16.49 -7.31
N VAL A 350 -1.45 15.54 -6.70
CA VAL A 350 -1.31 15.21 -5.28
C VAL A 350 -0.37 14.03 -5.10
N HIS A 351 0.81 14.26 -4.53
CA HIS A 351 1.74 13.24 -4.06
C HIS A 351 1.28 12.71 -2.71
N ARG A 352 1.13 11.39 -2.60
CA ARG A 352 0.88 10.69 -1.35
C ARG A 352 1.91 9.58 -1.17
N LYS A 353 2.62 9.59 -0.04
CA LYS A 353 3.60 8.57 0.32
C LYS A 353 3.38 8.11 1.75
N GLY A 354 2.91 6.88 1.91
CA GLY A 354 2.32 6.43 3.16
C GLY A 354 1.14 7.31 3.56
N ALA A 355 0.30 7.70 2.59
CA ALA A 355 -0.92 8.45 2.86
C ALA A 355 -2.00 8.01 1.87
N THR A 356 -3.23 7.94 2.31
CA THR A 356 -4.33 7.33 1.54
C THR A 356 -5.27 8.41 1.04
N ARG A 357 -5.86 8.24 -0.15
CA ARG A 357 -6.99 9.08 -0.57
C ARG A 357 -8.19 8.83 0.34
N ALA A 358 -8.90 9.89 0.71
CA ALA A 358 -9.99 9.89 1.67
C ALA A 358 -11.10 10.84 1.23
N PHE A 359 -11.59 10.68 -0.01
CA PHE A 359 -12.61 11.57 -0.56
C PHE A 359 -13.91 11.55 0.25
N ALA A 360 -14.45 12.75 0.50
CA ALA A 360 -15.71 12.97 1.20
C ALA A 360 -16.92 12.58 0.34
N PRO A 361 -18.11 12.38 0.96
CA PRO A 361 -19.35 12.11 0.24
C PRO A 361 -19.62 13.09 -0.92
N GLY A 362 -20.20 12.57 -2.00
CA GLY A 362 -20.64 13.34 -3.17
C GLY A 362 -19.64 13.39 -4.33
N ARG A 363 -18.38 13.00 -4.12
CA ARG A 363 -17.37 12.95 -5.20
C ARG A 363 -17.73 11.90 -6.25
N SER A 364 -17.64 12.27 -7.53
CA SER A 364 -17.97 11.39 -8.66
C SER A 364 -17.03 10.19 -8.77
N GLU A 365 -15.78 10.35 -8.33
CA GLU A 365 -14.72 9.33 -8.33
C GLU A 365 -14.97 8.24 -7.28
N ILE A 366 -15.88 8.48 -6.33
CA ILE A 366 -16.31 7.46 -5.39
C ILE A 366 -17.32 6.55 -6.10
N PRO A 367 -17.18 5.21 -5.97
CA PRO A 367 -18.15 4.26 -6.52
C PRO A 367 -19.56 4.60 -6.06
N LEU A 368 -20.54 4.40 -6.94
CA LEU A 368 -21.93 4.81 -6.69
C LEU A 368 -22.47 4.29 -5.34
N ARG A 369 -22.10 3.05 -4.97
CA ARG A 369 -22.49 2.41 -3.70
C ARG A 369 -21.96 3.10 -2.43
N TYR A 370 -20.89 3.88 -2.53
CA TYR A 370 -20.25 4.57 -1.39
C TYR A 370 -20.37 6.09 -1.47
N ARG A 371 -20.89 6.63 -2.58
CA ARG A 371 -20.86 8.07 -2.86
C ARG A 371 -21.55 8.90 -1.79
N ASP A 372 -22.61 8.40 -1.18
CA ASP A 372 -23.37 9.12 -0.16
C ASP A 372 -22.74 9.03 1.23
N VAL A 373 -21.87 8.05 1.47
CA VAL A 373 -21.25 7.78 2.79
C VAL A 373 -19.77 8.13 2.86
N GLY A 374 -19.12 8.37 1.72
CA GLY A 374 -17.72 8.71 1.60
C GLY A 374 -16.88 7.54 1.09
N GLN A 375 -15.63 7.81 0.73
CA GLN A 375 -14.72 6.77 0.24
C GLN A 375 -14.30 5.86 1.42
N PRO A 376 -14.30 4.53 1.24
CA PRO A 376 -13.63 3.64 2.18
C PRO A 376 -12.12 3.95 2.26
N VAL A 377 -11.59 4.00 3.48
CA VAL A 377 -10.17 4.21 3.76
C VAL A 377 -9.71 3.08 4.68
N ILE A 378 -8.78 2.26 4.20
CA ILE A 378 -8.35 1.03 4.90
C ILE A 378 -6.97 1.27 5.50
N ILE A 379 -6.88 1.19 6.83
CA ILE A 379 -5.69 1.54 7.61
C ILE A 379 -5.16 0.27 8.31
N PRO A 380 -4.21 -0.45 7.68
CA PRO A 380 -3.53 -1.58 8.31
C PRO A 380 -2.69 -1.11 9.50
N GLY A 381 -2.86 -1.77 10.65
CA GLY A 381 -2.01 -1.61 11.82
C GLY A 381 -0.77 -2.50 11.73
N ASP A 382 -0.46 -3.16 12.84
CA ASP A 382 0.52 -4.25 12.88
C ASP A 382 -0.17 -5.62 12.92
N MET A 383 0.62 -6.69 12.81
CA MET A 383 0.14 -8.07 12.75
C MET A 383 -0.58 -8.58 14.02
N SER A 384 -0.73 -7.77 15.06
CA SER A 384 -1.43 -8.11 16.30
C SER A 384 -2.66 -7.24 16.62
N VAL A 385 -2.67 -5.98 16.16
CA VAL A 385 -3.77 -5.03 16.44
C VAL A 385 -4.84 -5.07 15.35
N GLY A 386 -4.44 -5.38 14.11
CA GLY A 386 -5.35 -5.51 12.97
C GLY A 386 -5.55 -4.22 12.17
N THR A 387 -6.72 -4.08 11.56
CA THR A 387 -6.97 -3.11 10.49
C THR A 387 -8.21 -2.26 10.81
N TYR A 388 -8.12 -0.95 10.59
CA TYR A 388 -9.29 -0.07 10.65
C TYR A 388 -9.88 0.18 9.27
N VAL A 389 -11.21 0.24 9.22
CA VAL A 389 -11.95 0.78 8.08
C VAL A 389 -12.55 2.12 8.50
N LEU A 390 -12.22 3.16 7.74
CA LEU A 390 -12.69 4.51 7.93
C LEU A 390 -13.47 5.00 6.70
N ALA A 391 -14.16 6.13 6.84
CA ALA A 391 -14.80 6.84 5.74
C ALA A 391 -14.23 8.24 5.58
N GLY A 392 -13.93 8.66 4.35
CA GLY A 392 -13.53 10.04 4.04
C GLY A 392 -14.59 11.06 4.44
N ARG A 393 -14.18 12.18 5.04
CA ARG A 393 -15.09 13.25 5.52
C ARG A 393 -14.69 14.60 4.95
N LYS A 394 -15.59 15.58 5.06
CA LYS A 394 -15.41 16.91 4.48
C LYS A 394 -14.08 17.57 4.85
N GLY A 395 -13.60 17.35 6.08
CA GLY A 395 -12.34 17.90 6.56
C GLY A 395 -11.13 17.43 5.75
N SER A 396 -11.15 16.22 5.16
CA SER A 396 -10.04 15.78 4.29
C SER A 396 -9.97 16.63 3.02
N MET A 397 -11.11 16.96 2.43
CA MET A 397 -11.17 17.79 1.22
C MET A 397 -10.70 19.22 1.50
N GLU A 398 -11.07 19.76 2.65
CA GLU A 398 -10.78 21.14 3.04
C GLU A 398 -9.34 21.35 3.54
N GLN A 399 -8.72 20.31 4.12
CA GLN A 399 -7.47 20.45 4.85
C GLN A 399 -6.30 19.65 4.27
N THR A 400 -6.56 18.58 3.52
CA THR A 400 -5.53 17.58 3.15
C THR A 400 -5.60 17.10 1.70
N PHE A 401 -6.25 17.86 0.82
CA PHE A 401 -6.48 17.43 -0.58
C PHE A 401 -7.11 16.04 -0.65
N GLY A 402 -8.13 15.82 0.19
CA GLY A 402 -8.83 14.55 0.29
C GLY A 402 -7.92 13.40 0.71
N SER A 403 -7.08 13.60 1.74
CA SER A 403 -6.10 12.58 2.18
C SER A 403 -6.20 12.25 3.67
N SER A 404 -5.73 11.07 4.05
CA SER A 404 -5.59 10.61 5.44
C SER A 404 -4.34 9.73 5.63
N CYS A 405 -4.16 9.16 6.81
CA CYS A 405 -3.08 8.21 7.13
C CYS A 405 -3.16 6.92 6.30
N HIS A 406 -2.14 6.06 6.42
CA HIS A 406 -2.09 4.77 5.74
C HIS A 406 -1.87 3.56 6.65
N GLY A 407 -1.43 3.78 7.89
CA GLY A 407 -1.20 2.71 8.85
C GLY A 407 -0.64 3.22 10.16
N ALA A 408 -0.02 2.34 10.95
CA ALA A 408 0.60 2.72 12.21
C ALA A 408 1.86 3.60 12.03
N GLY A 409 2.63 3.39 10.97
CA GLY A 409 3.96 3.97 10.80
C GLY A 409 5.00 3.33 11.72
N ARG A 410 6.27 3.32 11.31
CA ARG A 410 7.33 2.68 12.09
C ARG A 410 7.83 3.62 13.19
N LYS A 411 8.13 3.05 14.36
CA LYS A 411 8.85 3.76 15.44
C LYS A 411 10.29 3.30 15.61
N MET A 412 10.68 2.20 14.97
CA MET A 412 12.06 1.72 14.94
C MET A 412 12.46 1.22 13.55
N SER A 413 13.77 1.27 13.28
CA SER A 413 14.31 0.71 12.04
C SER A 413 14.21 -0.82 12.02
N ARG A 414 14.17 -1.43 10.83
CA ARG A 414 14.18 -2.91 10.68
C ARG A 414 15.38 -3.55 11.37
N LYS A 415 16.56 -2.97 11.17
CA LYS A 415 17.82 -3.42 11.80
C LYS A 415 17.76 -3.34 13.33
N GLU A 416 17.10 -2.31 13.86
CA GLU A 416 16.92 -2.18 15.30
C GLU A 416 15.98 -3.24 15.83
N ALA A 417 14.82 -3.46 15.19
CA ALA A 417 13.86 -4.48 15.57
C ALA A 417 14.48 -5.88 15.63
N VAL A 418 15.23 -6.27 14.58
CA VAL A 418 15.97 -7.55 14.52
C VAL A 418 16.99 -7.68 15.65
N ARG A 419 17.60 -6.58 16.08
CA ARG A 419 18.61 -6.59 17.15
C ARG A 419 17.99 -6.63 18.55
N SER A 420 16.83 -6.03 18.76
CA SER A 420 16.26 -5.78 20.09
C SER A 420 15.12 -6.72 20.49
N LEU A 421 14.56 -7.49 19.55
CA LEU A 421 13.40 -8.34 19.79
C LEU A 421 13.76 -9.83 19.65
N ALA A 422 12.98 -10.69 20.31
CA ALA A 422 13.11 -12.14 20.23
C ALA A 422 11.92 -12.74 19.46
N VAL A 423 12.19 -13.64 18.51
CA VAL A 423 11.16 -14.16 17.60
C VAL A 423 10.17 -15.04 18.35
N GLU A 424 10.65 -15.76 19.36
CA GLU A 424 9.85 -16.62 20.23
C GLU A 424 8.83 -15.80 21.03
N ASP A 425 9.20 -14.60 21.47
CA ASP A 425 8.28 -13.71 22.18
C ASP A 425 7.19 -13.15 21.26
N VAL A 426 7.54 -12.79 20.02
CA VAL A 426 6.56 -12.36 19.02
C VAL A 426 5.58 -13.49 18.71
N ARG A 427 6.09 -14.69 18.38
CA ARG A 427 5.24 -15.85 18.09
C ARG A 427 4.37 -16.26 19.28
N ARG A 428 4.92 -16.22 20.50
CA ARG A 428 4.17 -16.49 21.72
C ARG A 428 3.03 -15.47 21.91
N ARG A 429 3.29 -14.17 21.78
CA ARG A 429 2.26 -13.13 21.90
C ARG A 429 1.16 -13.30 20.85
N MET A 430 1.52 -13.59 19.60
CA MET A 430 0.54 -13.85 18.54
C MET A 430 -0.33 -15.08 18.87
N SER A 431 0.29 -16.17 19.33
CA SER A 431 -0.44 -17.37 19.75
C SER A 431 -1.33 -17.14 20.98
N GLU A 432 -0.87 -16.36 21.97
CA GLU A 432 -1.66 -15.98 23.16
C GLU A 432 -2.89 -15.16 22.78
N ASN A 433 -2.80 -14.35 21.71
CA ASN A 433 -3.92 -13.60 21.13
C ASN A 433 -4.75 -14.41 20.11
N GLY A 434 -4.50 -15.72 19.96
CA GLY A 434 -5.25 -16.59 19.04
C GLY A 434 -4.92 -16.39 17.55
N ILE A 435 -3.84 -15.68 17.22
CA ILE A 435 -3.44 -15.36 15.85
C ILE A 435 -2.54 -16.45 15.31
N TYR A 436 -2.96 -17.07 14.20
CA TYR A 436 -2.15 -18.07 13.52
C TYR A 436 -1.19 -17.43 12.51
N LEU A 437 0.10 -17.38 12.86
CA LEU A 437 1.13 -16.78 12.00
C LEU A 437 1.74 -17.81 11.04
N ARG A 438 1.73 -17.48 9.74
CA ARG A 438 2.57 -18.08 8.72
C ARG A 438 3.60 -17.08 8.23
N ASP A 439 4.87 -17.40 8.46
CA ASP A 439 5.97 -16.55 8.07
C ASP A 439 6.99 -17.24 7.14
N GLY A 440 7.75 -16.41 6.43
CA GLY A 440 8.82 -16.87 5.53
C GLY A 440 10.20 -16.94 6.17
N SER A 441 10.47 -16.12 7.20
CA SER A 441 11.74 -16.10 7.93
C SER A 441 11.59 -15.41 9.29
N ASP A 442 12.39 -15.86 10.26
CA ASP A 442 12.42 -15.24 11.60
C ASP A 442 12.82 -13.76 11.53
N GLU A 443 13.76 -13.42 10.64
CA GLU A 443 14.15 -12.02 10.40
C GLU A 443 12.94 -11.17 9.96
N GLY A 444 12.11 -11.66 9.03
CA GLY A 444 10.92 -10.95 8.57
C GLY A 444 9.86 -10.77 9.65
N VAL A 445 9.74 -11.73 10.58
CA VAL A 445 8.86 -11.60 11.75
C VAL A 445 9.36 -10.49 12.68
N LEU A 446 10.67 -10.46 12.95
CA LEU A 446 11.28 -9.45 13.82
C LEU A 446 11.23 -8.05 13.21
N GLU A 447 11.50 -7.91 11.92
CA GLU A 447 11.44 -6.63 11.21
C GLU A 447 10.06 -5.97 11.31
N GLU A 448 9.02 -6.78 11.43
CA GLU A 448 7.62 -6.35 11.33
C GLU A 448 6.85 -6.59 12.63
N ALA A 449 7.55 -6.88 13.73
CA ALA A 449 7.00 -7.06 15.06
C ALA A 449 6.07 -5.90 15.46
N PRO A 450 4.98 -6.13 16.23
CA PRO A 450 4.10 -5.06 16.71
C PRO A 450 4.86 -3.95 17.44
N ASP A 451 5.86 -4.32 18.22
CA ASP A 451 6.73 -3.39 18.94
C ASP A 451 7.53 -2.46 18.01
N ALA A 452 7.59 -2.72 16.70
CA ALA A 452 8.26 -1.88 15.73
C ALA A 452 7.41 -0.72 15.19
N TYR A 453 6.11 -0.73 15.49
CA TYR A 453 5.11 0.21 14.99
C TYR A 453 4.61 1.17 16.08
N LYS A 454 4.08 2.32 15.66
CA LYS A 454 3.32 3.20 16.55
C LYS A 454 1.98 2.56 16.89
N ASP A 455 1.24 3.15 17.82
CA ASP A 455 -0.12 2.73 18.10
C ASP A 455 -1.07 3.20 16.98
N VAL A 456 -1.67 2.26 16.25
CA VAL A 456 -2.62 2.56 15.19
C VAL A 456 -3.92 3.17 15.74
N ASP A 457 -4.33 2.82 16.96
CA ASP A 457 -5.53 3.39 17.59
C ASP A 457 -5.35 4.90 17.78
N GLU A 458 -4.15 5.33 18.20
CA GLU A 458 -3.80 6.74 18.37
C GLU A 458 -3.73 7.47 17.02
N VAL A 459 -3.09 6.86 16.00
CA VAL A 459 -3.02 7.43 14.64
C VAL A 459 -4.43 7.67 14.08
N VAL A 460 -5.31 6.69 14.19
CA VAL A 460 -6.70 6.76 13.72
C VAL A 460 -7.47 7.83 14.49
N GLU A 461 -7.29 7.91 15.81
CA GLU A 461 -7.98 8.90 16.63
C GLU A 461 -7.64 10.34 16.20
N VAL A 462 -6.37 10.63 15.91
CA VAL A 462 -5.95 11.97 15.45
C VAL A 462 -6.62 12.36 14.14
N VAL A 463 -6.64 11.48 13.13
CA VAL A 463 -7.28 11.81 11.84
C VAL A 463 -8.80 11.93 11.95
N CYS A 464 -9.42 11.19 12.87
CA CYS A 464 -10.84 11.31 13.15
C CYS A 464 -11.19 12.61 13.89
N ARG A 465 -10.43 12.99 14.92
CA ARG A 465 -10.63 14.25 15.65
C ARG A 465 -10.32 15.47 14.80
N ALA A 466 -9.38 15.38 13.86
CA ALA A 466 -9.14 16.40 12.85
C ALA A 466 -10.26 16.50 11.79
N GLY A 467 -11.25 15.60 11.82
CA GLY A 467 -12.39 15.57 10.90
C GLY A 467 -12.04 15.12 9.48
N LEU A 468 -10.87 14.48 9.29
CA LEU A 468 -10.43 14.00 7.98
C LEU A 468 -11.19 12.73 7.58
N THR A 469 -11.38 11.83 8.55
CA THR A 469 -12.09 10.56 8.38
C THR A 469 -12.99 10.28 9.58
N ALA A 470 -13.84 9.26 9.50
CA ALA A 470 -14.55 8.71 10.66
C ALA A 470 -14.37 7.19 10.74
N LYS A 471 -14.32 6.65 11.96
CA LYS A 471 -14.27 5.20 12.19
C LYS A 471 -15.56 4.55 11.67
N VAL A 472 -15.40 3.44 10.96
CA VAL A 472 -16.51 2.61 10.47
C VAL A 472 -16.44 1.22 11.12
N ALA A 473 -15.29 0.56 11.06
CA ALA A 473 -15.08 -0.74 11.70
C ALA A 473 -13.63 -0.94 12.16
N LYS A 474 -13.44 -1.82 13.15
CA LYS A 474 -12.15 -2.39 13.55
C LYS A 474 -12.16 -3.88 13.22
N LEU A 475 -11.11 -4.33 12.56
CA LEU A 475 -10.87 -5.70 12.15
C LEU A 475 -9.71 -6.25 12.97
N THR A 476 -9.86 -7.42 13.57
CA THR A 476 -8.79 -8.07 14.35
C THR A 476 -8.31 -9.37 13.70
N PRO A 477 -6.99 -9.58 13.61
CA PRO A 477 -6.43 -10.74 12.96
C PRO A 477 -6.73 -12.01 13.73
N ILE A 478 -7.07 -13.06 13.00
CA ILE A 478 -7.09 -14.45 13.50
C ILE A 478 -6.06 -15.32 12.78
N GLY A 479 -5.55 -14.85 11.64
CA GLY A 479 -4.47 -15.48 10.89
C GLY A 479 -3.70 -14.47 10.06
N VAL A 480 -2.37 -14.55 10.07
CA VAL A 480 -1.50 -13.59 9.40
C VAL A 480 -0.49 -14.33 8.52
N ILE A 481 -0.29 -13.83 7.30
CA ILE A 481 0.66 -14.38 6.33
C ILE A 481 1.68 -13.32 5.96
N LYS A 482 2.95 -13.55 6.28
CA LYS A 482 4.06 -12.63 6.01
C LYS A 482 5.25 -13.32 5.35
N GLY A 483 5.43 -13.04 4.06
CA GLY A 483 6.56 -13.57 3.31
C GLY A 483 6.52 -15.10 3.19
N ARG A 484 7.24 -15.65 2.21
CA ARG A 484 7.48 -17.10 2.07
C ARG A 484 8.97 -17.29 2.04
N ALA A 485 9.46 -18.37 2.64
CA ALA A 485 10.74 -18.92 2.24
C ALA A 485 10.63 -19.30 0.74
N PRO A 486 11.68 -19.12 -0.08
CA PRO A 486 11.63 -19.59 -1.46
C PRO A 486 11.27 -21.09 -1.46
N SER A 487 10.06 -21.42 -1.90
CA SER A 487 9.65 -22.82 -1.98
C SER A 487 10.48 -23.49 -3.04
N LEU A 488 11.09 -24.62 -2.67
CA LEU A 488 11.48 -25.64 -3.65
C LEU A 488 10.29 -25.88 -4.61
N PRO A 489 10.55 -26.04 -5.91
CA PRO A 489 9.49 -26.14 -6.91
C PRO A 489 8.47 -27.20 -6.51
N ARG A 490 7.18 -26.94 -6.77
CA ARG A 490 6.17 -28.00 -6.78
C ARG A 490 6.73 -29.10 -7.70
N LEU A 491 6.69 -30.35 -7.26
CA LEU A 491 6.79 -31.49 -8.17
C LEU A 491 5.44 -31.62 -8.88
N PRO A 492 5.36 -31.24 -10.16
CA PRO A 492 4.61 -32.06 -11.09
C PRO A 492 5.55 -32.53 -12.21
N GLU A 493 5.38 -33.78 -12.64
CA GLU A 493 5.97 -34.35 -13.87
C GLU A 493 7.40 -34.91 -13.86
N LEU A 494 8.02 -35.24 -12.71
CA LEU A 494 9.25 -36.06 -12.74
C LEU A 494 9.00 -37.58 -12.86
N VAL A 495 7.75 -38.02 -12.97
CA VAL A 495 7.38 -39.45 -13.14
C VAL A 495 7.01 -39.80 -14.58
N ALA A 496 6.86 -38.82 -15.48
CA ALA A 496 6.52 -39.10 -16.89
C ALA A 496 7.75 -39.24 -17.82
N HIS A 497 8.96 -38.88 -17.37
CA HIS A 497 10.18 -38.97 -18.19
C HIS A 497 11.20 -40.03 -17.73
N VAL A 498 10.96 -40.72 -16.62
CA VAL A 498 11.84 -41.82 -16.13
C VAL A 498 11.29 -43.21 -16.48
N MET A 499 10.03 -43.31 -16.93
CA MET A 499 9.39 -44.57 -17.34
C MET A 499 9.59 -44.95 -18.83
N TYR A 500 10.32 -44.14 -19.61
CA TYR A 500 10.67 -44.46 -21.02
C TYR A 500 12.19 -44.54 -21.28
N GLY A 501 13.01 -44.62 -20.23
CA GLY A 501 14.48 -44.58 -20.33
C GLY A 501 15.23 -45.80 -19.80
N LEU A 502 14.56 -46.93 -19.54
CA LEU A 502 15.16 -48.13 -18.92
C LEU A 502 15.06 -49.41 -19.76
N ASP A 503 15.08 -49.30 -21.10
CA ASP A 503 15.20 -50.46 -22.00
C ASP A 503 16.52 -50.50 -22.80
N GLY A 504 17.53 -49.75 -22.38
CA GLY A 504 18.77 -49.64 -23.14
C GLY A 504 20.00 -49.45 -22.30
N LEU A 505 20.33 -50.36 -21.38
CA LEU A 505 21.66 -50.46 -20.75
C LEU A 505 21.87 -51.81 -20.01
N ALA A 506 21.39 -52.91 -20.57
CA ALA A 506 21.77 -54.27 -20.16
C ALA A 506 22.73 -54.85 -21.20
N GLY A 507 24.01 -54.49 -21.10
CA GLY A 507 25.03 -55.09 -21.95
C GLY A 507 26.28 -54.24 -22.04
N LEU A 508 27.09 -54.22 -20.98
CA LEU A 508 28.53 -53.94 -21.00
C LEU A 508 29.02 -53.94 -19.55
N PHE A 509 29.31 -55.12 -18.99
CA PHE A 509 30.38 -55.40 -18.03
C PHE A 509 30.35 -56.91 -17.75
N GLY A 510 31.05 -57.65 -18.60
CA GLY A 510 31.38 -59.06 -18.42
C GLY A 510 32.77 -59.31 -18.99
N ALA A 511 33.57 -60.05 -18.21
CA ALA A 511 34.98 -60.42 -18.37
C ALA A 511 36.01 -59.41 -17.85
#